data_AF-A0A1L8D7S5-F1
#
_entry.id   AF-A0A1L8D7S5-F1
#
_cell.length_a   1.000
_cell.length_b   1.000
_cell.length_c   1.000
_cell.angle_alpha   90.00
_cell.angle_beta   90.00
_cell.angle_gamma   90.00
#
_symmetry.space_group_name_H-M   'P 1'
#
loop_
_entity.id
_entity.type
_entity.pdbx_description
1 polymer ?
#
loop_
_entity_poly.entity_id
_entity_poly.type
_entity_poly.pdbx_seq_one_letter_code
_entity_poly.pdbx_strand_id
1 'polypeptide(L)'
;MAINPDEGIPSTTIFDLPVEDVLVTYIGKYLCWQDLLNFAKCSRECREIASMLFAKIEKISWSAKIDLQRTPQHQQLEILSDLMNYLSNYAKNLKTIEIDWDTRSCPADISFAELKEITLKGLQSISMNCKNLENLIIPYVDVDDDFLVKFKENNNQLRNLDISTSNRISESILEEFFRNQPHLIKIYLDLLDIHPTTLLAIADICHDIKSLWIPKKAWINIMSQATEMPDEERRYEIQYF
;
A
#
# COMPACT_ATOMS: atom_id res chain seq x y z
N MET A 1 -34.33 -43.40 43.09
CA MET A 1 -34.11 -42.14 42.35
C MET A 1 -32.82 -42.32 41.58
N ALA A 2 -32.92 -42.69 40.30
CA ALA A 2 -31.75 -42.81 39.43
C ALA A 2 -31.36 -41.41 38.98
N ILE A 3 -30.12 -41.00 39.26
CA ILE A 3 -29.55 -39.75 38.75
C ILE A 3 -29.25 -40.03 37.28
N ASN A 4 -29.83 -39.22 36.40
CA ASN A 4 -29.63 -39.32 34.96
C ASN A 4 -28.19 -38.86 34.64
N PRO A 5 -27.30 -39.68 34.06
CA PRO A 5 -25.91 -39.27 33.79
C PRO A 5 -25.78 -38.19 32.71
N ASP A 6 -26.87 -37.93 31.98
CA ASP A 6 -26.96 -36.96 30.89
C ASP A 6 -27.63 -35.63 31.31
N GLU A 7 -27.46 -35.18 32.55
CA GLU A 7 -27.53 -33.73 32.80
C GLU A 7 -26.32 -33.09 32.12
N GLY A 8 -26.48 -32.84 30.81
CA GLY A 8 -25.46 -32.36 29.90
C GLY A 8 -24.74 -31.15 30.50
N ILE A 9 -23.45 -31.32 30.78
CA ILE A 9 -22.56 -30.21 31.08
C ILE A 9 -22.73 -29.22 29.91
N PRO A 10 -23.19 -27.99 30.15
CA PRO A 10 -23.27 -27.00 29.09
C PRO A 10 -21.90 -26.91 28.44
N SER A 11 -21.82 -27.10 27.12
CA SER A 11 -20.54 -26.98 26.41
C SER A 11 -20.10 -25.53 26.44
N THR A 12 -19.37 -25.14 27.49
CA THR A 12 -18.84 -23.79 27.60
C THR A 12 -17.63 -23.67 26.69
N THR A 13 -17.68 -22.70 25.78
CA THR A 13 -16.59 -22.31 24.89
C THR A 13 -15.85 -21.12 25.49
N ILE A 14 -14.66 -20.85 24.96
CA ILE A 14 -13.88 -19.66 25.33
C ILE A 14 -14.62 -18.34 25.03
N PHE A 15 -15.63 -18.36 24.15
CA PHE A 15 -16.44 -17.20 23.78
C PHE A 15 -17.59 -16.92 24.76
N ASP A 16 -17.85 -17.82 25.71
CA ASP A 16 -18.80 -17.58 26.80
C ASP A 16 -18.23 -16.67 27.90
N LEU A 17 -16.94 -16.33 27.80
CA LEU A 17 -16.30 -15.30 28.61
C LEU A 17 -16.71 -13.90 28.13
N PRO A 18 -16.64 -12.85 28.98
CA PRO A 18 -16.79 -11.48 28.52
C PRO A 18 -15.61 -11.13 27.60
N VAL A 19 -15.87 -11.27 26.30
CA VAL A 19 -14.89 -11.25 25.21
C VAL A 19 -14.05 -9.97 25.23
N GLU A 20 -14.68 -8.81 25.42
CA GLU A 20 -13.98 -7.53 25.43
C GLU A 20 -13.09 -7.37 26.68
N ASP A 21 -13.62 -7.75 27.84
CA ASP A 21 -12.92 -7.61 29.12
C ASP A 21 -11.75 -8.58 29.26
N VAL A 22 -11.83 -9.78 28.67
CA VAL A 22 -10.81 -10.83 28.84
C VAL A 22 -9.96 -11.02 27.61
N LEU A 23 -10.57 -11.34 26.46
CA LEU A 23 -9.83 -11.69 25.23
C LEU A 23 -9.19 -10.45 24.62
N VAL A 24 -9.93 -9.34 24.51
CA VAL A 24 -9.42 -8.12 23.89
C VAL A 24 -8.45 -7.37 24.82
N THR A 25 -8.79 -7.26 26.11
CA THR A 25 -8.03 -6.44 27.06
C THR A 25 -6.81 -7.14 27.66
N TYR A 26 -6.89 -8.43 28.00
CA TYR A 26 -5.79 -9.14 28.66
C TYR A 26 -4.97 -10.03 27.72
N ILE A 27 -5.60 -10.71 26.76
CA ILE A 27 -4.90 -11.62 25.85
C ILE A 27 -4.36 -10.87 24.62
N GLY A 28 -5.14 -9.92 24.09
CA GLY A 28 -4.79 -9.12 22.91
C GLY A 28 -3.38 -8.54 22.89
N LYS A 29 -2.89 -8.05 24.05
CA LYS A 29 -1.56 -7.43 24.16
C LYS A 29 -0.38 -8.40 23.96
N TYR A 30 -0.63 -9.71 23.98
CA TYR A 30 0.39 -10.74 23.77
C TYR A 30 0.37 -11.33 22.36
N LEU A 31 -0.61 -10.97 21.54
CA LEU A 31 -0.73 -11.46 20.16
C LEU A 31 -0.02 -10.51 19.20
N CYS A 32 0.82 -11.06 18.33
CA CYS A 32 1.34 -10.28 17.20
C CYS A 32 0.30 -10.18 16.08
N TRP A 33 0.50 -9.29 15.12
CA TRP A 33 -0.46 -9.13 14.00
C TRP A 33 -0.61 -10.43 13.18
N GLN A 34 0.44 -11.26 13.06
CA GLN A 34 0.33 -12.57 12.42
C GLN A 34 -0.62 -13.49 13.18
N ASP A 35 -0.52 -13.52 14.52
CA ASP A 35 -1.43 -14.31 15.36
C ASP A 35 -2.87 -13.85 15.18
N LEU A 36 -3.09 -12.54 15.07
CA LEU A 36 -4.42 -11.98 14.85
C LEU A 36 -5.01 -12.37 13.49
N LEU A 37 -4.21 -12.36 12.42
CA LEU A 37 -4.66 -12.83 11.10
C LEU A 37 -5.02 -14.31 11.12
N ASN A 38 -4.18 -15.14 11.73
CA ASN A 38 -4.44 -16.58 11.87
C ASN A 38 -5.69 -16.82 12.73
N PHE A 39 -5.82 -16.08 13.83
CA PHE A 39 -6.97 -16.14 14.72
C PHE A 39 -8.26 -15.76 13.99
N ALA A 40 -8.24 -14.71 13.17
CA ALA A 40 -9.40 -14.26 12.41
C ALA A 40 -9.93 -15.28 11.38
N LYS A 41 -9.09 -16.24 10.98
CA LYS A 41 -9.44 -17.35 10.07
C LYS A 41 -10.15 -18.51 10.79
N CYS A 42 -10.10 -18.58 12.12
CA CYS A 42 -10.60 -19.74 12.88
C CYS A 42 -12.13 -19.85 12.92
N SER A 43 -12.86 -18.73 13.09
CA SER A 43 -14.32 -18.71 13.12
C SER A 43 -14.86 -17.29 12.85
N ARG A 44 -16.19 -17.14 12.77
CA ARG A 44 -16.81 -15.81 12.66
C ARG A 44 -16.56 -14.98 13.91
N GLU A 45 -16.68 -15.58 15.08
CA GLU A 45 -16.46 -14.96 16.39
C GLU A 45 -15.01 -14.51 16.54
N CYS A 46 -14.04 -15.36 16.17
CA CYS A 46 -12.63 -14.95 16.18
C CYS A 46 -12.35 -13.78 15.25
N ARG A 47 -13.05 -13.69 14.11
CA ARG A 47 -12.92 -12.57 13.18
C ARG A 47 -13.39 -11.26 13.79
N GLU A 48 -14.54 -11.27 14.44
CA GLU A 48 -15.10 -10.09 15.12
C GLU A 48 -14.13 -9.60 16.22
N ILE A 49 -13.55 -10.53 16.99
CA ILE A 49 -12.54 -10.22 18.02
C ILE A 49 -11.25 -9.69 17.40
N ALA A 50 -10.75 -10.32 16.34
CA ALA A 50 -9.55 -9.88 15.64
C ALA A 50 -9.75 -8.45 15.10
N SER A 51 -10.91 -8.12 14.54
CA SER A 51 -11.25 -6.76 14.11
C SER A 51 -11.18 -5.75 15.27
N MET A 52 -11.70 -6.10 16.45
CA MET A 52 -11.58 -5.25 17.65
C MET A 52 -10.13 -5.06 18.10
N LEU A 53 -9.30 -6.11 17.99
CA LEU A 53 -7.89 -6.07 18.33
C LEU A 53 -7.08 -5.25 17.34
N PHE A 54 -7.30 -5.43 16.04
CA PHE A 54 -6.70 -4.62 14.97
C PHE A 54 -7.02 -3.13 15.14
N ALA A 55 -8.24 -2.79 15.58
CA ALA A 55 -8.62 -1.42 15.88
C ALA A 55 -7.80 -0.77 17.01
N LYS A 56 -7.19 -1.56 17.90
CA LYS A 56 -6.31 -1.07 18.98
C LYS A 56 -4.83 -0.99 18.58
N ILE A 57 -4.45 -1.50 17.41
CA ILE A 57 -3.05 -1.47 16.96
C ILE A 57 -2.69 -0.05 16.51
N GLU A 58 -1.68 0.52 17.15
CA GLU A 58 -1.14 1.84 16.77
C GLU A 58 0.09 1.75 15.88
N LYS A 59 0.85 0.66 15.98
CA LYS A 59 2.09 0.46 15.24
C LYS A 59 2.21 -0.97 14.76
N ILE A 60 2.57 -1.13 13.48
CA ILE A 60 2.92 -2.42 12.89
C ILE A 60 4.35 -2.36 12.39
N SER A 61 5.09 -3.42 12.67
CA SER A 61 6.39 -3.68 12.07
C SER A 61 6.38 -5.06 11.42
N TRP A 62 6.81 -5.12 10.17
CA TRP A 62 7.01 -6.36 9.43
C TRP A 62 8.41 -6.38 8.85
N SER A 63 9.22 -7.36 9.25
CA SER A 63 10.46 -7.68 8.55
C SER A 63 10.28 -8.90 7.66
N ALA A 64 10.31 -8.70 6.35
CA ALA A 64 10.27 -9.80 5.38
C ALA A 64 11.53 -10.69 5.50
N LYS A 65 12.64 -10.18 6.05
CA LYS A 65 13.89 -10.94 6.25
C LYS A 65 13.73 -12.20 7.09
N ILE A 66 12.86 -12.19 8.10
CA ILE A 66 12.76 -13.25 9.10
C ILE A 66 11.89 -14.42 8.61
N ASP A 67 10.87 -14.14 7.78
CA ASP A 67 9.92 -15.16 7.29
C ASP A 67 10.41 -15.89 6.02
N LEU A 68 11.43 -15.37 5.33
CA LEU A 68 11.96 -15.92 4.07
C LEU A 68 12.78 -17.20 4.20
N GLN A 69 13.15 -17.63 5.42
CA GLN A 69 13.79 -18.94 5.56
C GLN A 69 12.78 -20.10 5.60
N ARG A 70 11.47 -19.84 5.73
CA ARG A 70 10.48 -20.90 5.96
C ARG A 70 9.20 -20.79 5.12
N THR A 71 8.83 -19.61 4.62
CA THR A 71 7.56 -19.40 3.94
C THR A 71 7.78 -19.07 2.46
N PRO A 72 7.17 -19.82 1.51
CA PRO A 72 7.23 -19.51 0.07
C PRO A 72 6.71 -18.10 -0.26
N GLN A 73 7.28 -17.45 -1.28
CA GLN A 73 6.93 -16.07 -1.69
C GLN A 73 5.42 -15.86 -1.88
N HIS A 74 4.71 -16.80 -2.51
CA HIS A 74 3.27 -16.67 -2.75
C HIS A 74 2.45 -16.57 -1.45
N GLN A 75 2.82 -17.29 -0.40
CA GLN A 75 2.15 -17.21 0.92
C GLN A 75 2.44 -15.88 1.62
N GLN A 76 3.63 -15.31 1.41
CA GLN A 76 3.95 -13.98 1.96
C GLN A 76 3.09 -12.89 1.33
N LEU A 77 2.82 -12.98 0.03
CA LEU A 77 1.92 -12.07 -0.66
C LEU A 77 0.47 -12.22 -0.20
N GLU A 78 0.02 -13.44 0.06
CA GLU A 78 -1.30 -13.70 0.64
C GLU A 78 -1.42 -13.09 2.05
N ILE A 79 -0.40 -13.30 2.90
CA ILE A 79 -0.35 -12.68 4.23
C ILE A 79 -0.32 -11.15 4.13
N LEU A 80 0.39 -10.58 3.16
CA LEU A 80 0.42 -9.13 2.93
C LEU A 80 -0.94 -8.62 2.51
N SER A 81 -1.58 -9.29 1.56
CA SER A 81 -2.92 -8.93 1.10
C SER A 81 -3.94 -8.99 2.24
N ASP A 82 -3.90 -10.07 3.04
CA ASP A 82 -4.75 -10.23 4.22
C ASP A 82 -4.50 -9.14 5.24
N LEU A 83 -3.23 -8.89 5.60
CA LEU A 83 -2.85 -7.81 6.51
C LEU A 83 -3.41 -6.49 6.01
N MET A 84 -3.13 -6.15 4.75
CA MET A 84 -3.57 -4.91 4.12
C MET A 84 -5.08 -4.73 4.15
N ASN A 85 -5.84 -5.79 3.89
CA ASN A 85 -7.29 -5.80 3.99
C ASN A 85 -7.77 -5.58 5.44
N TYR A 86 -7.11 -6.18 6.44
CA TYR A 86 -7.48 -5.96 7.84
C TYR A 86 -7.15 -4.54 8.29
N LEU A 87 -6.01 -4.00 7.88
CA LEU A 87 -5.59 -2.66 8.25
C LEU A 87 -6.50 -1.60 7.66
N SER A 88 -6.89 -1.75 6.38
CA SER A 88 -7.77 -0.78 5.72
C SER A 88 -9.16 -0.75 6.35
N ASN A 89 -9.69 -1.90 6.74
CA ASN A 89 -11.05 -1.99 7.27
C ASN A 89 -11.16 -1.72 8.78
N TYR A 90 -10.14 -2.08 9.56
CA TYR A 90 -10.28 -2.15 11.02
C TYR A 90 -9.26 -1.32 11.80
N ALA A 91 -8.09 -1.02 11.27
CA ALA A 91 -7.01 -0.39 12.03
C ALA A 91 -7.14 1.14 12.12
N LYS A 92 -8.21 1.62 12.76
CA LYS A 92 -8.55 3.06 12.88
C LYS A 92 -7.57 3.90 13.70
N ASN A 93 -6.81 3.26 14.60
CA ASN A 93 -5.83 3.93 15.45
C ASN A 93 -4.39 3.72 14.97
N LEU A 94 -4.21 3.12 13.80
CA LEU A 94 -2.89 2.87 13.23
C LEU A 94 -2.23 4.21 12.93
N LYS A 95 -1.02 4.42 13.43
CA LYS A 95 -0.24 5.65 13.22
C LYS A 95 0.97 5.40 12.35
N THR A 96 1.47 4.16 12.33
CA THR A 96 2.71 3.82 11.65
C THR A 96 2.73 2.37 11.24
N ILE A 97 3.04 2.15 9.96
CA ILE A 97 3.42 0.86 9.41
C ILE A 97 4.89 0.95 9.00
N GLU A 98 5.73 0.07 9.51
CA GLU A 98 7.13 -0.09 9.08
C GLU A 98 7.28 -1.46 8.42
N ILE A 99 7.54 -1.50 7.11
CA ILE A 99 7.80 -2.75 6.39
C ILE A 99 9.25 -2.72 5.88
N ASP A 100 10.01 -3.76 6.24
CA ASP A 100 11.38 -4.01 5.77
C ASP A 100 11.35 -5.12 4.73
N TRP A 101 11.20 -4.73 3.45
CA TRP A 101 11.35 -5.63 2.31
C TRP A 101 12.82 -5.92 2.06
N ASP A 102 13.17 -7.17 1.80
CA ASP A 102 14.48 -7.51 1.25
C ASP A 102 14.42 -7.59 -0.29
N THR A 103 15.57 -7.58 -0.96
CA THR A 103 15.65 -7.59 -2.42
C THR A 103 15.05 -8.84 -3.08
N ARG A 104 14.90 -9.95 -2.34
CA ARG A 104 14.40 -11.22 -2.86
C ARG A 104 12.89 -11.41 -2.62
N SER A 105 12.33 -10.66 -1.69
CA SER A 105 10.94 -10.77 -1.22
C SER A 105 10.04 -9.64 -1.68
N CYS A 106 10.60 -8.59 -2.29
CA CYS A 106 9.77 -7.51 -2.73
C CYS A 106 8.78 -7.98 -3.82
N PRO A 107 7.47 -7.81 -3.62
CA PRO A 107 6.48 -8.12 -4.65
C PRO A 107 6.66 -7.28 -5.91
N ALA A 108 6.10 -7.78 -7.02
CA ALA A 108 5.86 -6.96 -8.21
C ALA A 108 4.74 -5.93 -8.00
N ASP A 109 3.85 -6.17 -7.03
CA ASP A 109 2.67 -5.36 -6.74
C ASP A 109 2.65 -4.88 -5.28
N ILE A 110 2.71 -3.56 -5.08
CA ILE A 110 2.51 -2.90 -3.78
C ILE A 110 1.42 -1.85 -3.95
N SER A 111 0.31 -2.04 -3.23
CA SER A 111 -0.76 -1.06 -3.15
C SER A 111 -1.18 -0.80 -1.72
N PHE A 112 -1.15 0.49 -1.37
CA PHE A 112 -1.59 1.06 -0.11
C PHE A 112 -2.66 2.14 -0.34
N ALA A 113 -3.44 2.00 -1.42
CA ALA A 113 -4.49 2.94 -1.79
C ALA A 113 -5.49 3.23 -0.66
N GLU A 114 -5.77 2.25 0.20
CA GLU A 114 -6.73 2.38 1.30
C GLU A 114 -6.09 2.78 2.64
N LEU A 115 -4.76 2.96 2.70
CA LEU A 115 -4.04 3.23 3.94
C LEU A 115 -3.46 4.65 3.98
N LYS A 116 -4.14 5.52 4.73
CA LYS A 116 -3.73 6.92 4.96
C LYS A 116 -2.62 7.09 5.99
N GLU A 117 -2.39 6.07 6.80
CA GLU A 117 -1.51 6.12 7.99
C GLU A 117 -0.09 5.58 7.71
N ILE A 118 0.19 5.22 6.45
CA ILE A 118 1.54 4.83 6.05
C ILE A 118 2.41 6.07 5.97
N THR A 119 3.56 6.00 6.61
CA THR A 119 4.58 7.04 6.53
C THR A 119 5.63 6.66 5.50
N LEU A 120 6.26 7.66 4.88
CA LEU A 120 7.37 7.44 3.96
C LEU A 120 8.51 6.63 4.59
N LYS A 121 8.76 6.83 5.90
CA LYS A 121 9.74 6.04 6.67
C LYS A 121 9.43 4.54 6.60
N GLY A 122 8.16 4.19 6.65
CA GLY A 122 7.68 2.81 6.52
C GLY A 122 7.92 2.18 5.16
N LEU A 123 8.18 3.00 4.14
CA LEU A 123 8.39 2.58 2.76
C LEU A 123 9.85 2.67 2.30
N GLN A 124 10.78 3.11 3.15
CA GLN A 124 12.18 3.31 2.75
C GLN A 124 12.83 2.06 2.15
N SER A 125 12.48 0.88 2.64
CA SER A 125 13.03 -0.36 2.08
C SER A 125 12.54 -0.63 0.66
N ILE A 126 11.39 -0.07 0.23
CA ILE A 126 10.93 -0.14 -1.18
C ILE A 126 11.95 0.51 -2.10
N SER A 127 12.32 1.77 -1.84
CA SER A 127 13.23 2.52 -2.72
C SER A 127 14.63 1.92 -2.80
N MET A 128 15.03 1.10 -1.83
CA MET A 128 16.35 0.47 -1.79
C MET A 128 16.37 -0.97 -2.33
N ASN A 129 15.27 -1.72 -2.19
CA ASN A 129 15.30 -3.17 -2.37
C ASN A 129 14.39 -3.70 -3.48
N CYS A 130 13.36 -2.95 -3.88
CA CYS A 130 12.30 -3.44 -4.77
C CYS A 130 12.62 -3.32 -6.27
N LYS A 131 13.60 -4.08 -6.74
CA LYS A 131 14.13 -3.97 -8.12
C LYS A 131 13.18 -4.42 -9.24
N ASN A 132 12.27 -5.33 -8.92
CA ASN A 132 11.30 -5.91 -9.87
C ASN A 132 9.87 -5.41 -9.63
N LEU A 133 9.70 -4.32 -8.87
CA LEU A 133 8.38 -3.76 -8.61
C LEU A 133 7.81 -3.17 -9.91
N GLU A 134 6.64 -3.66 -10.31
CA GLU A 134 5.90 -3.18 -11.48
C GLU A 134 4.81 -2.18 -11.09
N ASN A 135 4.22 -2.33 -9.90
CA ASN A 135 3.06 -1.55 -9.48
C ASN A 135 3.29 -0.95 -8.09
N LEU A 136 3.35 0.37 -8.00
CA LEU A 136 3.48 1.12 -6.75
C LEU A 136 2.34 2.12 -6.59
N ILE A 137 1.38 1.80 -5.73
CA ILE A 137 0.19 2.62 -5.51
C ILE A 137 0.18 3.11 -4.05
N ILE A 138 0.60 4.35 -3.84
CA ILE A 138 0.75 4.98 -2.51
C ILE A 138 0.20 6.41 -2.49
N PRO A 139 -1.07 6.62 -2.91
CA PRO A 139 -1.64 7.94 -3.18
C PRO A 139 -1.59 8.89 -1.98
N TYR A 140 -1.60 8.38 -0.75
CA TYR A 140 -1.65 9.15 0.49
C TYR A 140 -0.30 9.26 1.21
N VAL A 141 0.78 8.75 0.62
CA VAL A 141 2.12 8.85 1.21
C VAL A 141 2.80 10.07 0.62
N ASP A 142 3.26 10.97 1.48
CA ASP A 142 4.02 12.15 1.07
C ASP A 142 5.47 11.78 0.76
N VAL A 143 5.71 11.38 -0.49
CA VAL A 143 7.03 10.98 -1.03
C VAL A 143 7.94 12.20 -1.17
N ASP A 144 9.23 12.01 -0.92
CA ASP A 144 10.26 13.05 -1.08
C ASP A 144 11.30 12.70 -2.16
N ASP A 145 12.17 13.67 -2.45
CA ASP A 145 13.23 13.53 -3.44
C ASP A 145 14.19 12.36 -3.15
N ASP A 146 14.56 12.14 -1.89
CA ASP A 146 15.48 11.06 -1.49
C ASP A 146 14.89 9.69 -1.80
N PHE A 147 13.58 9.52 -1.57
CA PHE A 147 12.90 8.30 -1.96
C PHE A 147 12.95 8.06 -3.47
N LEU A 148 12.62 9.06 -4.30
CA LEU A 148 12.59 8.90 -5.77
C LEU A 148 13.99 8.71 -6.36
N VAL A 149 15.01 9.40 -5.83
CA VAL A 149 16.42 9.23 -6.24
C VAL A 149 16.86 7.79 -5.99
N LYS A 150 16.64 7.26 -4.79
CA LYS A 150 17.00 5.87 -4.48
C LYS A 150 16.18 4.88 -5.29
N PHE A 151 14.88 5.16 -5.45
CA PHE A 151 13.98 4.26 -6.15
C PHE A 151 14.37 4.11 -7.62
N LYS A 152 14.61 5.21 -8.35
CA LYS A 152 14.98 5.15 -9.78
C LYS A 152 16.33 4.47 -10.01
N GLU A 153 17.28 4.60 -9.08
CA GLU A 153 18.57 3.88 -9.15
C GLU A 153 18.40 2.36 -9.02
N ASN A 154 17.36 1.91 -8.33
CA ASN A 154 17.13 0.50 -8.04
C ASN A 154 16.05 -0.16 -8.90
N ASN A 155 15.14 0.61 -9.47
CA ASN A 155 13.99 0.12 -10.22
C ASN A 155 13.78 0.93 -11.51
N ASN A 156 13.62 0.21 -12.61
CA ASN A 156 13.26 0.74 -13.93
C ASN A 156 12.16 -0.08 -14.60
N GLN A 157 11.37 -0.82 -13.82
CA GLN A 157 10.37 -1.79 -14.29
C GLN A 157 8.93 -1.35 -13.99
N LEU A 158 8.74 -0.14 -13.43
CA LEU A 158 7.40 0.33 -13.09
C LEU A 158 6.52 0.45 -14.33
N ARG A 159 5.31 -0.07 -14.16
CA ARG A 159 4.21 -0.02 -15.11
C ARG A 159 3.05 0.81 -14.58
N ASN A 160 2.77 0.74 -13.28
CA ASN A 160 1.73 1.56 -12.66
C ASN A 160 2.29 2.32 -11.45
N LEU A 161 2.06 3.63 -11.40
CA LEU A 161 2.50 4.51 -10.33
C LEU A 161 1.36 5.42 -9.86
N ASP A 162 1.16 5.48 -8.55
CA ASP A 162 0.32 6.49 -7.90
C ASP A 162 1.05 7.06 -6.68
N ILE A 163 1.36 8.36 -6.74
CA ILE A 163 2.00 9.13 -5.66
C ILE A 163 1.21 10.41 -5.37
N SER A 164 -0.09 10.43 -5.70
CA SER A 164 -0.91 11.62 -5.93
C SER A 164 -0.90 12.73 -4.88
N THR A 165 -0.58 12.47 -3.60
CA THR A 165 -0.55 13.52 -2.54
C THR A 165 0.85 14.05 -2.20
N SER A 166 1.88 13.64 -2.92
CA SER A 166 3.26 14.01 -2.59
C SER A 166 3.53 15.49 -2.86
N ASN A 167 4.01 16.23 -1.86
CA ASN A 167 4.28 17.68 -1.99
C ASN A 167 5.74 18.05 -1.72
N ARG A 168 6.60 17.08 -1.39
CA ARG A 168 8.03 17.26 -1.11
C ARG A 168 8.95 16.81 -2.25
N ILE A 169 8.40 16.70 -3.46
CA ILE A 169 9.17 16.33 -4.65
C ILE A 169 9.49 17.61 -5.45
N SER A 170 10.76 17.81 -5.75
CA SER A 170 11.20 18.89 -6.64
C SER A 170 10.97 18.53 -8.11
N GLU A 171 10.70 19.54 -8.92
CA GLU A 171 10.48 19.41 -10.38
C GLU A 171 11.58 18.59 -11.06
N SER A 172 12.85 18.91 -10.79
CA SER A 172 13.99 18.27 -11.44
C SER A 172 14.08 16.77 -11.12
N ILE A 173 13.76 16.40 -9.87
CA ILE A 173 13.81 15.00 -9.45
C ILE A 173 12.64 14.22 -10.05
N LEU A 174 11.46 14.84 -10.12
CA LEU A 174 10.30 14.22 -10.76
C LEU A 174 10.53 14.00 -12.26
N GLU A 175 11.12 14.98 -12.96
CA GLU A 175 11.52 14.83 -14.36
C GLU A 175 12.51 13.68 -14.53
N GLU A 176 13.61 13.67 -13.78
CA GLU A 176 14.65 12.65 -13.88
C GLU A 176 14.10 11.25 -13.54
N PHE A 177 13.19 11.17 -12.57
CA PHE A 177 12.50 9.93 -12.22
C PHE A 177 11.74 9.36 -13.43
N PHE A 178 10.90 10.16 -14.10
CA PHE A 178 10.14 9.66 -15.26
C PHE A 178 11.02 9.33 -16.45
N ARG A 179 12.17 10.01 -16.62
CA ARG A 179 13.16 9.63 -17.64
C ARG A 179 13.76 8.24 -17.44
N ASN A 180 13.67 7.70 -16.23
CA ASN A 180 14.19 6.37 -15.89
C ASN A 180 13.09 5.28 -15.88
N GLN A 181 11.83 5.61 -16.22
CA GLN A 181 10.70 4.66 -16.16
C GLN A 181 10.02 4.48 -17.53
N PRO A 182 10.71 3.91 -18.54
CA PRO A 182 10.18 3.81 -19.91
C PRO A 182 8.97 2.87 -20.06
N HIS A 183 8.68 2.03 -19.05
CA HIS A 183 7.65 1.00 -19.11
C HIS A 183 6.31 1.41 -18.47
N LEU A 184 6.16 2.69 -18.09
CA LEU A 184 4.95 3.19 -17.46
C LEU A 184 3.73 3.14 -18.40
N ILE A 185 2.62 2.66 -17.84
CA ILE A 185 1.33 2.47 -18.50
C ILE A 185 0.25 3.31 -17.81
N LYS A 186 0.25 3.35 -16.47
CA LYS A 186 -0.69 4.16 -15.69
C LYS A 186 0.05 5.04 -14.71
N ILE A 187 -0.27 6.33 -14.71
CA ILE A 187 0.37 7.33 -13.87
C ILE A 187 -0.73 8.18 -13.21
N TYR A 188 -0.69 8.29 -11.87
CA TYR A 188 -1.61 9.10 -11.07
C TYR A 188 -0.84 10.11 -10.21
N LEU A 189 -1.11 11.41 -10.44
CA LEU A 189 -0.37 12.55 -9.86
C LEU A 189 -1.30 13.68 -9.41
N ASP A 190 -2.56 13.40 -9.09
CA ASP A 190 -3.66 14.38 -9.04
C ASP A 190 -3.46 15.62 -8.16
N LEU A 191 -2.67 15.54 -7.09
CA LEU A 191 -2.41 16.65 -6.17
C LEU A 191 -0.94 17.11 -6.15
N LEU A 192 -0.12 16.64 -7.10
CA LEU A 192 1.26 17.11 -7.24
C LEU A 192 1.32 18.53 -7.82
N ASP A 193 2.46 19.19 -7.62
CA ASP A 193 2.84 20.33 -8.44
C ASP A 193 3.65 19.86 -9.64
N ILE A 194 2.98 19.73 -10.79
CA ILE A 194 3.59 19.17 -12.00
C ILE A 194 3.94 20.29 -12.97
N HIS A 195 5.21 20.31 -13.34
CA HIS A 195 5.74 21.23 -14.33
C HIS A 195 5.67 20.66 -15.76
N PRO A 196 5.64 21.53 -16.79
CA PRO A 196 5.64 21.09 -18.19
C PRO A 196 6.82 20.19 -18.57
N THR A 197 8.00 20.43 -17.99
CA THR A 197 9.22 19.61 -18.17
C THR A 197 9.00 18.15 -17.78
N THR A 198 8.33 17.91 -16.65
CA THR A 198 7.94 16.57 -16.20
C THR A 198 7.02 15.88 -17.22
N LEU A 199 6.04 16.61 -17.76
CA LEU A 199 5.08 16.07 -18.73
C LEU A 199 5.75 15.78 -20.08
N LEU A 200 6.71 16.61 -20.49
CA LEU A 200 7.56 16.34 -21.65
C LEU A 200 8.40 15.08 -21.44
N ALA A 201 9.03 14.91 -20.28
CA ALA A 201 9.78 13.70 -19.96
C ALA A 201 8.90 12.44 -20.01
N ILE A 202 7.67 12.53 -19.49
CA ILE A 202 6.67 11.45 -19.59
C ILE A 202 6.36 11.15 -21.07
N ALA A 203 6.05 12.17 -21.87
CA ALA A 203 5.70 11.98 -23.28
C ALA A 203 6.87 11.44 -24.13
N ASP A 204 8.09 11.86 -23.82
CA ASP A 204 9.31 11.48 -24.54
C ASP A 204 9.79 10.06 -24.23
N ILE A 205 9.46 9.52 -23.05
CA ILE A 205 10.07 8.28 -22.54
C ILE A 205 9.04 7.17 -22.35
N CYS A 206 7.83 7.51 -21.88
CA CYS A 206 6.81 6.54 -21.48
C CYS A 206 5.82 6.29 -22.64
N HIS A 207 6.27 5.60 -23.68
CA HIS A 207 5.48 5.43 -24.91
C HIS A 207 4.28 4.48 -24.79
N ASP A 208 4.21 3.67 -23.72
CA ASP A 208 3.15 2.69 -23.49
C ASP A 208 2.01 3.21 -22.59
N ILE A 209 1.98 4.53 -22.31
CA ILE A 209 0.96 5.13 -21.44
C ILE A 209 -0.44 4.96 -22.00
N LYS A 210 -1.32 4.45 -21.14
CA LYS A 210 -2.76 4.29 -21.40
C LYS A 210 -3.61 5.19 -20.51
N SER A 211 -3.12 5.55 -19.33
CA SER A 211 -3.84 6.39 -18.37
C SER A 211 -2.89 7.37 -17.71
N LEU A 212 -3.21 8.66 -17.77
CA LEU A 212 -2.44 9.73 -17.15
C LEU A 212 -3.40 10.66 -16.43
N TRP A 213 -3.29 10.69 -15.10
CA TRP A 213 -4.11 11.49 -14.20
C TRP A 213 -3.21 12.57 -13.59
N ILE A 214 -3.55 13.82 -13.87
CA ILE A 214 -2.77 15.00 -13.51
C ILE A 214 -3.68 16.10 -12.94
N PRO A 215 -3.15 16.99 -12.09
CA PRO A 215 -3.91 18.11 -11.55
C PRO A 215 -4.42 18.99 -12.68
N LYS A 216 -5.67 19.45 -12.57
CA LYS A 216 -6.30 20.37 -13.54
C LYS A 216 -5.45 21.61 -13.84
N LYS A 217 -4.70 22.12 -12.85
CA LYS A 217 -3.77 23.25 -13.03
C LYS A 217 -2.65 22.94 -14.04
N ALA A 218 -2.09 21.73 -14.00
CA ALA A 218 -1.02 21.31 -14.89
C ALA A 218 -1.54 21.21 -16.33
N TRP A 219 -2.76 20.68 -16.50
CA TRP A 219 -3.43 20.64 -17.79
C TRP A 219 -3.64 22.04 -18.40
N ILE A 220 -4.17 22.98 -17.63
CA ILE A 220 -4.40 24.37 -18.09
C ILE A 220 -3.09 25.03 -18.51
N ASN A 221 -2.00 24.79 -17.78
CA ASN A 221 -0.68 25.33 -18.12
C ASN A 221 -0.18 24.82 -19.47
N ILE A 222 -0.36 23.53 -19.78
CA ILE A 222 0.00 22.99 -21.11
C ILE A 222 -0.86 23.64 -22.20
N MET A 223 -2.18 23.66 -22.00
CA MET A 223 -3.12 24.14 -23.01
C MET A 223 -2.95 25.64 -23.30
N SER A 224 -2.52 26.43 -22.33
CA SER A 224 -2.21 27.85 -22.53
C SER A 224 -0.90 28.10 -23.30
N GLN A 225 -0.01 27.10 -23.35
CA GLN A 225 1.27 27.17 -24.08
C GLN A 225 1.19 26.54 -25.49
N ALA A 226 0.19 25.69 -25.75
CA ALA A 226 -0.02 25.08 -27.06
C ALA A 226 -0.74 26.06 -28.01
N THR A 227 -0.01 26.72 -28.91
CA THR A 227 -0.57 27.61 -29.94
C THR A 227 -1.25 26.88 -31.11
N GLU A 228 -0.96 25.60 -31.33
CA GLU A 228 -1.62 24.74 -32.33
C GLU A 228 -1.77 23.32 -31.73
N MET A 229 -2.98 22.78 -31.71
CA MET A 229 -3.21 21.39 -31.32
C MET A 229 -2.69 20.46 -32.42
N PRO A 230 -1.86 19.45 -32.11
CA PRO A 230 -1.70 18.31 -33.01
C PRO A 230 -3.06 17.61 -33.15
N ASP A 231 -3.40 17.22 -34.38
CA ASP A 231 -4.63 16.51 -34.74
C ASP A 231 -5.04 15.42 -33.74
N GLU A 232 -6.35 15.19 -33.65
CA GLU A 232 -7.13 14.42 -32.67
C GLU A 232 -6.67 12.98 -32.30
N GLU A 233 -5.49 12.51 -32.71
CA GLU A 233 -5.05 11.12 -32.66
C GLU A 233 -4.22 10.71 -31.43
N ARG A 234 -3.85 11.63 -30.52
CA ARG A 234 -3.23 11.25 -29.22
C ARG A 234 -4.14 11.58 -28.05
N ARG A 235 -5.33 10.99 -28.04
CA ARG A 235 -6.21 11.00 -26.87
C ARG A 235 -5.71 9.96 -25.86
N TYR A 236 -4.85 10.38 -24.94
CA TYR A 236 -4.82 9.72 -23.64
C TYR A 236 -6.23 9.81 -23.05
N GLU A 237 -6.72 8.76 -22.37
CA GLU A 237 -7.89 8.89 -21.50
C GLU A 237 -7.49 9.78 -20.31
N ILE A 238 -7.47 11.09 -20.53
CA ILE A 238 -7.36 12.09 -19.48
C ILE A 238 -8.75 12.19 -18.88
N GLN A 239 -8.98 11.42 -17.81
CA GLN A 239 -10.20 11.55 -17.03
C GLN A 239 -10.04 12.74 -16.08
N TYR A 240 -10.95 13.71 -16.18
CA TYR A 240 -10.99 14.90 -15.33
C TYR A 240 -11.95 14.67 -14.17
N PHE A 241 -11.53 15.03 -12.96
CA PHE A 241 -12.42 15.33 -11.84
C PHE A 241 -11.97 16.61 -11.14
#